data_AF-A0A1G1VQJ9-F1
#
_entry.id   AF-A0A1G1VQJ9-F1
#
_cell.length_a   1.000
_cell.length_b   1.000
_cell.length_c   1.000
_cell.angle_alpha   90.00
_cell.angle_beta   90.00
_cell.angle_gamma   90.00
#
_symmetry.space_group_name_H-M   'P 1'
#
loop_
_entity.id
_entity.type
_entity.pdbx_description
1 polymer ?
#
loop_
_entity_poly.entity_id
_entity_poly.type
_entity_poly.pdbx_seq_one_letter_code
_entity_poly.pdbx_strand_id
1 'polypeptide(L)'
;MWSLLGVALAFRRHSLLIATVVLAASVRLWGIRFGLPMEIARPDEAYLVTVALGFGGGSLNPNTFIYPTFPMYFLFLLYGLYFTVGIFSGRYQAPADLGLEYRLNPSVFYLMARLVSVGFGVLSVVLLYFIAKRLFDRRTASLSSFFLSLAYLHVRESHFGTVDVAATFWLLVSFYFIIRSLTERGRKSVVLSGVFAGLAAATKYIGILLVLPIALASFFRAPRRAGSEAITLFVLRRITLFGAAFLLAFLIGVPFALLDLKTFLSDVMLNARNLDVVWGNVFLGRGWWFNVQVALFYGLGWSLFAASMLGMLFFLRRYPAKAVVFLAFPIFYFVLAGKGYAVMTRYMVPIVPFLCILGAVFVRTVGTLLKLRGRRRMLVEIMLAVIIVLPSARTVFEFDRLLSRTDSRLLVLSFLDSHLANQNSVYQTAATLLLPPTKEDLERKVGEKEALGGMGNLLRARILEREIRIRDERGHEGFVLWTYDPSRKKFFYAGDEEEGLPGYIVVERSPLRGYSTVPEGIPEILERSYLLVARFAGVDAGSGAQIYDQQDRFYVPFVGFSGLSRPGPGIEIYERVEG
;
A
#
# COMPACT_ATOMS: atom_id res chain seq x y z
N MET A 1 6.76 17.97 -39.16
CA MET A 1 6.09 19.07 -38.42
C MET A 1 4.64 18.69 -38.18
N TRP A 2 4.25 18.44 -36.93
CA TRP A 2 2.83 18.29 -36.57
C TRP A 2 2.19 19.68 -36.63
N SER A 3 1.20 19.89 -37.50
CA SER A 3 0.50 21.18 -37.56
C SER A 3 -0.15 21.48 -36.21
N LEU A 4 -0.15 22.75 -35.80
CA LEU A 4 -0.82 23.20 -34.56
C LEU A 4 -2.30 22.75 -34.52
N LEU A 5 -2.94 22.63 -35.69
CA LEU A 5 -4.26 22.03 -35.88
C LEU A 5 -4.33 20.54 -35.53
N GLY A 6 -3.34 19.74 -35.92
CA GLY A 6 -3.25 18.32 -35.58
C GLY A 6 -3.05 18.08 -34.08
N VAL A 7 -2.24 18.92 -33.43
CA VAL A 7 -2.05 18.91 -31.97
C VAL A 7 -3.35 19.33 -31.27
N ALA A 8 -4.03 20.39 -31.73
CA ALA A 8 -5.31 20.85 -31.18
C ALA A 8 -6.45 19.83 -31.35
N LEU A 9 -6.51 19.11 -32.48
CA LEU A 9 -7.49 18.04 -32.74
C LEU A 9 -7.22 16.79 -31.89
N ALA A 10 -5.96 16.43 -31.69
CA ALA A 10 -5.56 15.37 -30.76
C ALA A 10 -5.90 15.74 -29.31
N PHE A 11 -5.63 16.99 -28.91
CA PHE A 11 -6.01 17.53 -27.60
C PHE A 11 -7.52 17.50 -27.39
N ARG A 12 -8.33 17.93 -28.36
CA ARG A 12 -9.80 17.85 -28.28
C ARG A 12 -10.33 16.41 -28.18
N ARG A 13 -9.65 15.45 -28.80
CA ARG A 13 -10.05 14.02 -28.76
C ARG A 13 -9.72 13.33 -27.43
N HIS A 14 -8.78 13.87 -26.66
CA HIS A 14 -8.29 13.27 -25.42
C HIS A 14 -8.41 14.17 -24.19
N SER A 15 -8.98 15.37 -24.31
CA SER A 15 -9.09 16.37 -23.24
C SER A 15 -9.73 15.82 -21.97
N LEU A 16 -10.79 15.01 -22.09
CA LEU A 16 -11.44 14.39 -20.94
C LEU A 16 -10.52 13.40 -20.22
N LEU A 17 -9.78 12.57 -20.96
CA LEU A 17 -8.83 11.63 -20.36
C LEU A 17 -7.69 12.39 -19.69
N ILE A 18 -7.17 13.45 -20.31
CA ILE A 18 -6.13 14.30 -19.72
C ILE A 18 -6.65 14.92 -18.42
N ALA A 19 -7.86 15.49 -18.41
CA ALA A 19 -8.47 16.03 -17.20
C ALA A 19 -8.66 14.97 -16.11
N THR A 20 -9.10 13.75 -16.45
CA THR A 20 -9.19 12.62 -15.52
C THR A 20 -7.82 12.22 -14.96
N VAL A 21 -6.77 12.24 -15.78
CA VAL A 21 -5.40 11.92 -15.35
C VAL A 21 -4.85 12.99 -14.42
N VAL A 22 -5.07 14.27 -14.73
CA VAL A 22 -4.70 15.38 -13.85
C VAL A 22 -5.43 15.27 -12.53
N LEU A 23 -6.75 15.04 -12.55
CA LEU A 23 -7.54 14.80 -11.34
C LEU A 23 -6.98 13.62 -10.53
N ALA A 24 -6.69 12.50 -11.19
CA ALA A 24 -6.14 11.31 -10.55
C ALA A 24 -4.79 11.57 -9.88
N ALA A 25 -3.92 12.37 -10.50
CA ALA A 25 -2.63 12.76 -9.95
C ALA A 25 -2.80 13.73 -8.77
N SER A 26 -3.66 14.75 -8.90
CA SER A 26 -3.89 15.75 -7.85
C SER A 26 -4.35 15.12 -6.53
N VAL A 27 -5.35 14.24 -6.58
CA VAL A 27 -5.87 13.57 -5.35
C VAL A 27 -4.89 12.56 -4.76
N ARG A 28 -3.92 12.06 -5.54
CA ARG A 28 -2.90 11.12 -5.03
C ARG A 28 -1.64 11.81 -4.51
N LEU A 29 -1.44 13.08 -4.87
CA LEU A 29 -0.32 13.90 -4.42
C LEU A 29 -0.69 14.75 -3.19
N TRP A 30 -1.97 15.05 -3.00
CA TRP A 30 -2.42 15.83 -1.86
C TRP A 30 -2.26 15.05 -0.55
N GLY A 31 -1.37 15.52 0.34
CA GLY A 31 -1.09 14.84 1.60
C GLY A 31 -0.07 13.70 1.47
N ILE A 32 0.62 13.54 0.33
CA ILE A 32 1.60 12.45 0.12
C ILE A 32 2.76 12.42 1.13
N ARG A 33 3.03 13.56 1.79
CA ARG A 33 4.05 13.71 2.84
C ARG A 33 3.54 13.32 4.25
N PHE A 34 2.33 12.78 4.38
CA PHE A 34 1.74 12.46 5.67
C PHE A 34 2.72 11.68 6.57
N GLY A 35 2.74 12.03 7.84
CA GLY A 35 3.54 11.37 8.87
C GLY A 35 5.06 11.49 8.73
N LEU A 36 5.62 11.99 7.62
CA LEU A 36 7.07 12.15 7.49
C LEU A 36 7.59 13.24 8.45
N PRO A 37 8.77 13.07 9.07
CA PRO A 37 9.79 12.04 8.81
C PRO A 37 9.61 10.68 9.53
N MET A 38 8.50 10.45 10.24
CA MET A 38 8.31 9.22 11.01
C MET A 38 8.05 7.99 10.12
N GLU A 39 8.98 7.04 10.18
CA GLU A 39 8.97 5.78 9.40
C GLU A 39 7.75 4.89 9.67
N ILE A 40 7.27 4.91 10.91
CA ILE A 40 6.16 4.06 11.39
C ILE A 40 4.78 4.72 11.23
N ALA A 41 4.71 5.84 10.50
CA ALA A 41 3.43 6.40 10.07
C ALA A 41 2.63 5.38 9.24
N ARG A 42 3.33 4.57 8.44
CA ARG A 42 2.82 3.43 7.69
C ARG A 42 3.84 2.29 7.76
N PRO A 43 3.76 1.40 8.77
CA PRO A 43 4.84 0.44 9.07
C PRO A 43 5.27 -0.46 7.90
N ASP A 44 4.35 -0.82 7.00
CA ASP A 44 4.68 -1.69 5.85
C ASP A 44 5.60 -1.02 4.82
N GLU A 45 5.63 0.33 4.75
CA GLU A 45 6.58 1.04 3.88
C GLU A 45 8.02 0.80 4.34
N ALA A 46 8.23 0.75 5.67
CA ALA A 46 9.56 0.57 6.25
C ALA A 46 10.20 -0.75 5.82
N TYR A 47 9.42 -1.83 5.69
CA TYR A 47 9.94 -3.11 5.22
C TYR A 47 10.56 -2.99 3.81
N LEU A 48 9.86 -2.37 2.86
CA LEU A 48 10.37 -2.23 1.49
C LEU A 48 11.59 -1.30 1.43
N VAL A 49 11.54 -0.18 2.14
CA VAL A 49 12.61 0.83 2.15
C VAL A 49 13.88 0.28 2.79
N THR A 50 13.78 -0.38 3.94
CA THR A 50 14.93 -0.93 4.67
C THR A 50 15.61 -2.08 3.94
N VAL A 51 14.84 -2.99 3.33
CA VAL A 51 15.42 -4.07 2.51
C VAL A 51 16.12 -3.50 1.27
N ALA A 52 15.51 -2.52 0.60
CA ALA A 52 16.11 -1.88 -0.56
C ALA A 52 17.44 -1.18 -0.21
N LEU A 53 17.51 -0.44 0.90
CA LEU A 53 18.76 0.17 1.39
C LEU A 53 19.79 -0.89 1.82
N GLY A 54 19.33 -2.02 2.37
CA GLY A 54 20.17 -3.13 2.78
C GLY A 54 21.03 -3.71 1.67
N PHE A 55 20.57 -3.67 0.41
CA PHE A 55 21.35 -4.12 -0.75
C PHE A 55 22.65 -3.32 -0.95
N GLY A 56 22.70 -2.07 -0.50
CA GLY A 56 23.92 -1.25 -0.50
C GLY A 56 25.04 -1.81 0.39
N GLY A 57 24.72 -2.75 1.29
CA GLY A 57 25.70 -3.46 2.11
C GLY A 57 26.50 -4.56 1.39
N GLY A 58 26.22 -4.81 0.10
CA GLY A 58 27.01 -5.70 -0.76
C GLY A 58 26.39 -7.05 -1.10
N SER A 59 25.18 -7.35 -0.60
CA SER A 59 24.43 -8.55 -0.98
C SER A 59 23.10 -8.15 -1.63
N LEU A 60 22.77 -8.78 -2.75
CA LEU A 60 21.46 -8.62 -3.40
C LEU A 60 20.42 -9.63 -2.88
N ASN A 61 20.81 -10.61 -2.04
CA ASN A 61 19.83 -11.51 -1.45
C ASN A 61 19.01 -10.74 -0.39
N PRO A 62 17.66 -10.67 -0.50
CA PRO A 62 16.84 -10.03 0.52
C PRO A 62 16.85 -10.80 1.86
N ASN A 63 17.21 -12.09 1.85
CA ASN A 63 17.12 -13.03 2.97
C ASN A 63 15.69 -13.19 3.54
N THR A 64 14.69 -12.73 2.79
CA THR A 64 13.28 -12.86 3.09
C THR A 64 12.46 -12.70 1.80
N PHE A 65 11.36 -13.43 1.70
CA PHE A 65 10.43 -13.44 0.57
C PHE A 65 8.98 -13.27 1.03
N ILE A 66 8.76 -12.63 2.19
CA ILE A 66 7.43 -12.20 2.64
C ILE A 66 6.75 -11.42 1.52
N TYR A 67 7.49 -10.49 0.91
CA TYR A 67 7.17 -9.93 -0.40
C TYR A 67 8.20 -10.39 -1.44
N PRO A 68 7.77 -10.61 -2.69
CA PRO A 68 8.68 -10.71 -3.82
C PRO A 68 9.67 -9.53 -3.91
N THR A 69 10.89 -9.76 -4.39
CA THR A 69 12.01 -8.80 -4.30
C THR A 69 11.99 -7.66 -5.33
N PHE A 70 11.25 -7.79 -6.44
CA PHE A 70 11.28 -6.82 -7.54
C PHE A 70 11.04 -5.36 -7.11
N PRO A 71 10.08 -5.03 -6.22
CA PRO A 71 9.85 -3.66 -5.79
C PRO A 71 11.05 -3.10 -5.02
N MET A 72 11.73 -3.93 -4.23
CA MET A 72 12.90 -3.52 -3.45
C MET A 72 14.10 -3.26 -4.36
N TYR A 73 14.30 -4.07 -5.42
CA TYR A 73 15.32 -3.77 -6.42
C TYR A 73 15.03 -2.49 -7.19
N PHE A 74 13.76 -2.24 -7.52
CA PHE A 74 13.37 -1.01 -8.17
C PHE A 74 13.65 0.21 -7.28
N LEU A 75 13.31 0.15 -5.98
CA LEU A 75 13.66 1.19 -5.02
C LEU A 75 15.17 1.34 -4.84
N PHE A 76 15.92 0.25 -4.77
CA PHE A 76 17.37 0.28 -4.67
C PHE A 76 18.01 0.97 -5.88
N LEU A 77 17.51 0.73 -7.10
CA LEU A 77 17.94 1.46 -8.28
C LEU A 77 17.67 2.96 -8.14
N LEU A 78 16.48 3.36 -7.65
CA LEU A 78 16.15 4.77 -7.43
C LEU A 78 17.06 5.41 -6.38
N TYR A 79 17.35 4.71 -5.28
CA TYR A 79 18.26 5.18 -4.24
C TYR A 79 19.70 5.27 -4.74
N GLY A 80 20.13 4.34 -5.61
CA GLY A 80 21.42 4.41 -6.28
C GLY A 80 21.53 5.63 -7.21
N LEU A 81 20.47 5.95 -7.94
CA LEU A 81 20.41 7.18 -8.76
C LEU A 81 20.46 8.44 -7.88
N TYR A 82 19.69 8.47 -6.78
CA TYR A 82 19.71 9.56 -5.82
C TYR A 82 21.10 9.75 -5.20
N PHE A 83 21.75 8.66 -4.79
CA PHE A 83 23.12 8.64 -4.31
C PHE A 83 24.10 9.19 -5.36
N THR A 84 23.99 8.74 -6.61
CA THR A 84 24.85 9.19 -7.71
C THR A 84 24.74 10.70 -7.94
N VAL A 85 23.53 11.25 -7.94
CA VAL A 85 23.30 12.71 -8.00
C VAL A 85 23.90 13.42 -6.78
N GLY A 86 23.79 12.81 -5.60
CA GLY A 86 24.39 13.33 -4.37
C GLY A 86 25.92 13.39 -4.42
N ILE A 87 26.58 12.41 -5.06
CA ILE A 87 28.03 12.42 -5.28
C ILE A 87 28.42 13.57 -6.21
N PHE A 88 27.74 13.71 -7.36
CA PHE A 88 28.04 14.78 -8.32
C PHE A 88 27.75 16.19 -7.81
N SER A 89 26.81 16.33 -6.87
CA SER A 89 26.51 17.62 -6.22
C SER A 89 27.38 17.90 -4.98
N GLY A 90 28.28 16.98 -4.61
CA GLY A 90 29.11 17.11 -3.41
C GLY A 90 28.36 16.86 -2.09
N ARG A 91 27.09 16.42 -2.14
CA ARG A 91 26.28 16.08 -0.96
C ARG A 91 26.76 14.80 -0.27
N TYR A 92 27.25 13.84 -1.04
CA TYR A 92 27.79 12.57 -0.53
C TYR A 92 29.25 12.40 -0.97
N GLN A 93 30.00 11.68 -0.15
CA GLN A 93 31.37 11.24 -0.42
C GLN A 93 31.48 9.71 -0.34
N ALA A 94 30.63 9.06 0.46
CA ALA A 94 30.61 7.62 0.66
C ALA A 94 29.19 7.09 0.89
N PRO A 95 28.93 5.78 0.67
CA PRO A 95 27.63 5.16 0.96
C PRO A 95 27.14 5.35 2.41
N ALA A 96 28.07 5.52 3.36
CA ALA A 96 27.75 5.82 4.76
C ALA A 96 26.98 7.13 4.92
N ASP A 97 27.18 8.12 4.04
CA ASP A 97 26.47 9.39 4.10
C ASP A 97 24.98 9.21 3.78
N LEU A 98 24.65 8.35 2.82
CA LEU A 98 23.27 8.02 2.48
C LEU A 98 22.58 7.27 3.63
N GLY A 99 23.28 6.32 4.26
CA GLY A 99 22.78 5.59 5.41
C GLY A 99 22.57 6.49 6.64
N LEU A 100 23.45 7.47 6.83
CA LEU A 100 23.29 8.49 7.86
C LEU A 100 22.10 9.42 7.54
N GLU A 101 21.92 9.84 6.29
CA GLU A 101 20.75 10.63 5.89
C GLU A 101 19.45 9.88 6.19
N TYR A 102 19.38 8.58 5.87
CA TYR A 102 18.21 7.76 6.21
C TYR A 102 17.91 7.77 7.71
N ARG A 103 18.93 7.58 8.56
CA ARG A 103 18.80 7.56 10.03
C ARG A 103 18.32 8.90 10.60
N LEU A 104 18.85 10.01 10.07
CA LEU A 104 18.53 11.35 10.56
C LEU A 104 17.20 11.88 9.99
N ASN A 105 16.93 11.60 8.72
CA ASN A 105 15.72 12.03 8.03
C ASN A 105 15.39 11.10 6.84
N PRO A 106 14.53 10.08 7.06
CA PRO A 106 14.21 9.11 6.02
C PRO A 106 13.20 9.63 4.97
N SER A 107 12.73 10.88 5.09
CA SER A 107 11.59 11.41 4.31
C SER A 107 11.73 11.21 2.80
N VAL A 108 12.93 11.43 2.25
CA VAL A 108 13.14 11.35 0.79
C VAL A 108 12.96 9.92 0.26
N PHE A 109 13.38 8.91 1.03
CA PHE A 109 13.30 7.51 0.65
C PHE A 109 11.84 7.02 0.59
N TYR A 110 11.06 7.36 1.62
CA TYR A 110 9.63 7.06 1.66
C TYR A 110 8.88 7.85 0.58
N LEU A 111 9.22 9.12 0.36
CA LEU A 111 8.58 9.92 -0.69
C LEU A 111 8.85 9.34 -2.08
N MET A 112 10.06 8.87 -2.38
CA MET A 112 10.36 8.17 -3.63
C MET A 112 9.46 6.93 -3.79
N ALA A 113 9.35 6.08 -2.76
CA ALA A 113 8.48 4.90 -2.81
C ALA A 113 7.00 5.25 -3.01
N ARG A 114 6.51 6.28 -2.32
CA ARG A 114 5.14 6.80 -2.48
C ARG A 114 4.89 7.34 -3.88
N LEU A 115 5.83 8.13 -4.44
CA LEU A 115 5.71 8.67 -5.79
C LEU A 115 5.68 7.58 -6.87
N VAL A 116 6.40 6.47 -6.66
CA VAL A 116 6.31 5.29 -7.54
C VAL A 116 4.90 4.69 -7.48
N SER A 117 4.32 4.54 -6.29
CA SER A 117 2.94 4.06 -6.11
C SER A 117 1.92 5.00 -6.77
N VAL A 118 2.06 6.32 -6.59
CA VAL A 118 1.26 7.34 -7.27
C VAL A 118 1.36 7.19 -8.79
N GLY A 119 2.58 7.04 -9.32
CA GLY A 119 2.83 6.83 -10.74
C GLY A 119 2.09 5.62 -11.30
N PHE A 120 2.24 4.46 -10.66
CA PHE A 120 1.49 3.25 -11.04
C PHE A 120 -0.02 3.42 -10.89
N GLY A 121 -0.47 4.16 -9.88
CA GLY A 121 -1.88 4.41 -9.66
C GLY A 121 -2.50 5.29 -10.75
N VAL A 122 -1.82 6.35 -11.17
CA VAL A 122 -2.23 7.22 -12.28
C VAL A 122 -2.16 6.50 -13.62
N LEU A 123 -1.10 5.72 -13.86
CA LEU A 123 -0.99 4.91 -15.08
C LEU A 123 -2.07 3.82 -15.15
N SER A 124 -2.54 3.30 -14.02
CA SER A 124 -3.67 2.37 -13.97
C SER A 124 -4.97 3.02 -14.48
N VAL A 125 -5.20 4.32 -14.22
CA VAL A 125 -6.34 5.08 -14.77
C VAL A 125 -6.28 5.17 -16.29
N VAL A 126 -5.10 5.44 -16.84
CA VAL A 126 -4.85 5.47 -18.29
C VAL A 126 -5.04 4.08 -18.90
N LEU A 127 -4.51 3.05 -18.26
CA LEU A 127 -4.60 1.69 -18.74
C LEU A 127 -6.05 1.17 -18.73
N LEU A 128 -6.82 1.54 -17.71
CA LEU A 128 -8.22 1.18 -17.61
C LEU A 128 -9.04 1.74 -18.79
N TYR A 129 -8.72 2.97 -19.25
CA TYR A 129 -9.30 3.54 -20.46
C TYR A 129 -9.09 2.60 -21.66
N PHE A 130 -7.85 2.13 -21.85
CA PHE A 130 -7.52 1.29 -23.00
C PHE A 130 -8.14 -0.11 -22.93
N ILE A 131 -8.24 -0.70 -21.73
CA ILE A 131 -8.93 -1.98 -21.51
C ILE A 131 -10.42 -1.83 -21.83
N ALA A 132 -11.09 -0.86 -21.21
CA ALA A 132 -12.52 -0.63 -21.39
C ALA A 132 -12.88 -0.23 -22.82
N LYS A 133 -12.05 0.58 -23.50
CA LYS A 133 -12.23 0.97 -24.91
C LYS A 133 -12.18 -0.24 -25.83
N ARG A 134 -11.33 -1.22 -25.52
CA ARG A 134 -11.20 -2.45 -26.32
C ARG A 134 -12.34 -3.43 -26.08
N LEU A 135 -12.84 -3.51 -24.85
CA LEU A 135 -13.97 -4.37 -24.51
C LEU A 135 -15.30 -3.82 -25.05
N PHE A 136 -15.47 -2.50 -24.97
CA PHE A 136 -16.72 -1.78 -25.22
C PHE A 136 -16.50 -0.62 -26.19
N ASP A 137 -16.49 0.62 -25.68
CA ASP A 137 -16.44 1.86 -26.47
C ASP A 137 -15.71 2.99 -25.70
N ARG A 138 -15.46 4.12 -26.38
CA ARG A 138 -14.72 5.27 -25.82
C ARG A 138 -15.43 5.93 -24.64
N ARG A 139 -16.76 5.91 -24.59
CA ARG A 139 -17.53 6.53 -23.50
C ARG A 139 -17.47 5.66 -22.25
N THR A 140 -17.67 4.35 -22.40
CA THR A 140 -17.44 3.40 -21.30
C THR A 140 -16.02 3.55 -20.76
N ALA A 141 -15.02 3.65 -21.64
CA ALA A 141 -13.64 3.89 -21.24
C ALA A 141 -13.42 5.17 -20.43
N SER A 142 -14.01 6.27 -20.85
CA SER A 142 -13.89 7.55 -20.14
C SER A 142 -14.53 7.48 -18.75
N LEU A 143 -15.70 6.84 -18.65
CA LEU A 143 -16.39 6.61 -17.38
C LEU A 143 -15.60 5.68 -16.45
N SER A 144 -15.03 4.59 -16.97
CA SER A 144 -14.21 3.65 -16.18
C SER A 144 -12.99 4.35 -15.57
N SER A 145 -12.27 5.13 -16.38
CA SER A 145 -11.13 5.92 -15.89
C SER A 145 -11.54 6.99 -14.89
N PHE A 146 -12.68 7.67 -15.12
CA PHE A 146 -13.22 8.64 -14.18
C PHE A 146 -13.54 7.98 -12.83
N PHE A 147 -14.20 6.83 -12.82
CA PHE A 147 -14.46 6.09 -11.58
C PHE A 147 -13.18 5.67 -10.88
N LEU A 148 -12.18 5.12 -11.58
CA LEU A 148 -10.91 4.73 -10.93
C LEU A 148 -10.12 5.95 -10.41
N SER A 149 -10.23 7.11 -11.06
CA SER A 149 -9.54 8.33 -10.62
C SER A 149 -9.95 8.75 -9.21
N LEU A 150 -11.19 8.46 -8.81
CA LEU A 150 -11.81 8.82 -7.53
C LEU A 150 -12.26 7.60 -6.71
N ALA A 151 -11.84 6.38 -7.08
CA ALA A 151 -12.16 5.18 -6.32
C ALA A 151 -11.34 5.17 -5.03
N TYR A 152 -11.98 5.50 -3.90
CA TYR A 152 -11.34 5.78 -2.62
C TYR A 152 -10.28 4.75 -2.21
N LEU A 153 -10.57 3.45 -2.25
CA LEU A 153 -9.61 2.40 -1.88
C LEU A 153 -8.34 2.44 -2.74
N HIS A 154 -8.49 2.65 -4.05
CA HIS A 154 -7.34 2.74 -4.94
C HIS A 154 -6.58 4.07 -4.76
N VAL A 155 -7.27 5.17 -4.46
CA VAL A 155 -6.63 6.47 -4.15
C VAL A 155 -5.84 6.37 -2.84
N ARG A 156 -6.46 5.86 -1.77
CA ARG A 156 -5.82 5.63 -0.46
C ARG A 156 -4.55 4.81 -0.60
N GLU A 157 -4.63 3.63 -1.22
CA GLU A 157 -3.45 2.77 -1.36
C GLU A 157 -2.38 3.34 -2.30
N SER A 158 -2.73 4.30 -3.18
CA SER A 158 -1.74 5.00 -4.01
C SER A 158 -0.87 5.98 -3.20
N HIS A 159 -1.30 6.37 -1.99
CA HIS A 159 -0.50 7.20 -1.09
C HIS A 159 0.60 6.42 -0.38
N PHE A 160 0.54 5.09 -0.40
CA PHE A 160 1.50 4.25 0.30
C PHE A 160 2.49 3.64 -0.69
N GLY A 161 3.77 3.69 -0.35
CA GLY A 161 4.87 3.01 -1.04
C GLY A 161 4.88 1.50 -0.79
N THR A 162 3.73 0.84 -0.96
CA THR A 162 3.57 -0.62 -0.81
C THR A 162 3.42 -1.32 -2.18
N VAL A 163 3.29 -2.64 -2.15
CA VAL A 163 3.24 -3.49 -3.36
C VAL A 163 1.88 -3.51 -4.06
N ASP A 164 0.79 -3.11 -3.41
CA ASP A 164 -0.58 -3.40 -3.85
C ASP A 164 -0.95 -2.70 -5.17
N VAL A 165 -0.66 -1.40 -5.26
CA VAL A 165 -0.98 -0.59 -6.45
C VAL A 165 -0.05 -0.95 -7.61
N ALA A 166 1.25 -1.17 -7.34
CA ALA A 166 2.21 -1.60 -8.34
C ALA A 166 1.85 -2.98 -8.94
N ALA A 167 1.49 -3.96 -8.09
CA ALA A 167 1.07 -5.28 -8.54
C ALA A 167 -0.23 -5.19 -9.37
N THR A 168 -1.17 -4.35 -8.94
CA THR A 168 -2.42 -4.10 -9.67
C THR A 168 -2.15 -3.49 -11.04
N PHE A 169 -1.21 -2.55 -11.16
CA PHE A 169 -0.82 -1.99 -12.45
C PHE A 169 -0.30 -3.07 -13.41
N TRP A 170 0.70 -3.87 -12.99
CA TRP A 170 1.26 -4.94 -13.83
C TRP A 170 0.19 -5.98 -14.22
N LEU A 171 -0.70 -6.28 -13.28
CA LEU A 171 -1.85 -7.15 -13.51
C LEU A 171 -2.76 -6.60 -14.61
N LEU A 172 -3.09 -5.32 -14.57
CA LEU A 172 -3.88 -4.67 -15.62
C LEU A 172 -3.16 -4.67 -16.97
N VAL A 173 -1.83 -4.54 -16.99
CA VAL A 173 -1.05 -4.58 -18.25
C VAL A 173 -1.15 -5.98 -18.84
N SER A 174 -0.94 -7.01 -18.03
CA SER A 174 -1.13 -8.40 -18.47
C SER A 174 -2.54 -8.63 -18.97
N PHE A 175 -3.54 -8.17 -18.21
CA PHE A 175 -4.94 -8.34 -18.53
C PHE A 175 -5.34 -7.62 -19.83
N TYR A 176 -4.77 -6.44 -20.11
CA TYR A 176 -4.91 -5.77 -21.41
C TYR A 176 -4.47 -6.68 -22.56
N PHE A 177 -3.34 -7.37 -22.43
CA PHE A 177 -2.86 -8.31 -23.45
C PHE A 177 -3.69 -9.60 -23.50
N ILE A 178 -4.25 -10.08 -22.39
CA ILE A 178 -5.21 -11.19 -22.37
C ILE A 178 -6.44 -10.82 -23.21
N ILE A 179 -7.04 -9.66 -22.97
CA ILE A 179 -8.19 -9.18 -23.76
C ILE A 179 -7.81 -8.96 -25.23
N ARG A 180 -6.62 -8.42 -25.50
CA ARG A 180 -6.10 -8.26 -26.87
C ARG A 180 -5.95 -9.60 -27.59
N SER A 181 -5.61 -10.68 -26.88
CA SER A 181 -5.44 -12.02 -27.45
C SER A 181 -6.75 -12.67 -27.93
N LEU A 182 -7.90 -12.13 -27.52
CA LEU A 182 -9.23 -12.56 -27.99
C LEU A 182 -9.51 -12.13 -29.43
N THR A 183 -8.96 -11.00 -29.86
CA THR A 183 -9.27 -10.42 -31.18
C THR A 183 -8.10 -10.55 -32.14
N GLU A 184 -6.87 -10.34 -31.66
CA GLU A 184 -5.68 -10.32 -32.51
C GLU A 184 -5.06 -11.72 -32.70
N ARG A 185 -4.56 -11.99 -33.91
CA ARG A 185 -3.86 -13.24 -34.24
C ARG A 185 -2.41 -13.16 -33.74
N GLY A 186 -1.84 -14.29 -33.35
CA GLY A 186 -0.41 -14.42 -33.02
C GLY A 186 -0.12 -14.75 -31.55
N ARG A 187 1.18 -14.88 -31.27
CA ARG A 187 1.74 -15.28 -29.96
C ARG A 187 2.13 -14.10 -29.08
N LYS A 188 2.37 -12.92 -29.68
CA LYS A 188 2.86 -11.72 -28.98
C LYS A 188 2.01 -11.34 -27.77
N SER A 189 0.68 -11.29 -27.92
CA SER A 189 -0.21 -10.95 -26.80
C SER A 189 -0.16 -11.98 -25.68
N VAL A 190 -0.01 -13.27 -26.01
CA VAL A 190 0.10 -14.35 -25.01
C VAL A 190 1.42 -14.24 -24.24
N VAL A 191 2.54 -14.04 -24.96
CA VAL A 191 3.87 -13.83 -24.35
C VAL A 191 3.86 -12.59 -23.46
N LEU A 192 3.38 -11.45 -23.98
CA LEU A 192 3.34 -10.20 -23.20
C LEU A 192 2.40 -10.32 -21.99
N SER A 193 1.26 -11.02 -22.09
CA SER A 193 0.45 -11.31 -20.91
C SER A 193 1.22 -12.15 -19.88
N GLY A 194 2.01 -13.12 -20.31
CA GLY A 194 2.86 -13.92 -19.42
C GLY A 194 3.91 -13.06 -18.73
N VAL A 195 4.68 -12.27 -19.49
CA VAL A 195 5.71 -11.36 -18.96
C VAL A 195 5.14 -10.44 -17.88
N PHE A 196 4.05 -9.74 -18.16
CA PHE A 196 3.48 -8.79 -17.19
C PHE A 196 2.76 -9.48 -16.03
N ALA A 197 2.24 -10.70 -16.22
CA ALA A 197 1.75 -11.51 -15.10
C ALA A 197 2.91 -11.96 -14.19
N GLY A 198 4.06 -12.28 -14.77
CA GLY A 198 5.30 -12.59 -14.04
C GLY A 198 5.82 -11.40 -13.24
N LEU A 199 5.80 -10.19 -13.83
CA LEU A 199 6.13 -8.94 -13.12
C LEU A 199 5.12 -8.61 -12.01
N ALA A 200 3.83 -8.85 -12.25
CA ALA A 200 2.81 -8.73 -11.21
C ALA A 200 3.11 -9.69 -10.06
N ALA A 201 3.39 -10.98 -10.34
CA ALA A 201 3.77 -11.98 -9.35
C ALA A 201 5.09 -11.65 -8.62
N ALA A 202 6.05 -11.06 -9.34
CA ALA A 202 7.32 -10.58 -8.80
C ALA A 202 7.18 -9.31 -7.96
N THR A 203 6.01 -8.64 -7.99
CA THR A 203 5.66 -7.52 -7.11
C THR A 203 4.84 -7.99 -5.91
N LYS A 204 3.83 -8.83 -6.18
CA LYS A 204 2.98 -9.52 -5.22
C LYS A 204 2.49 -10.82 -5.86
N TYR A 205 2.57 -11.95 -5.16
CA TYR A 205 2.34 -13.30 -5.71
C TYR A 205 1.01 -13.53 -6.48
N ILE A 206 0.06 -12.60 -6.42
CA ILE A 206 -1.25 -12.66 -7.08
C ILE A 206 -1.21 -12.77 -8.61
N GLY A 207 -0.08 -12.43 -9.26
CA GLY A 207 0.04 -12.45 -10.73
C GLY A 207 -0.21 -13.83 -11.36
N ILE A 208 0.07 -14.92 -10.63
CA ILE A 208 -0.15 -16.30 -11.09
C ILE A 208 -1.62 -16.59 -11.43
N LEU A 209 -2.55 -15.89 -10.78
CA LEU A 209 -4.00 -16.11 -10.93
C LEU A 209 -4.52 -15.72 -12.32
N LEU A 210 -3.72 -15.00 -13.11
CA LEU A 210 -4.03 -14.66 -14.50
C LEU A 210 -3.94 -15.85 -15.46
N VAL A 211 -3.47 -17.02 -14.99
CA VAL A 211 -3.53 -18.27 -15.76
C VAL A 211 -4.97 -18.65 -16.14
N LEU A 212 -5.94 -18.37 -15.25
CA LEU A 212 -7.35 -18.67 -15.50
C LEU A 212 -7.96 -17.82 -16.63
N PRO A 213 -7.90 -16.47 -16.60
CA PRO A 213 -8.44 -15.68 -17.69
C PRO A 213 -7.72 -15.93 -19.03
N ILE A 214 -6.42 -16.24 -19.08
CA ILE A 214 -5.76 -16.59 -20.36
C ILE A 214 -6.20 -17.98 -20.87
N ALA A 215 -6.45 -18.94 -19.99
CA ALA A 215 -6.99 -20.25 -20.36
C ALA A 215 -8.38 -20.10 -20.99
N LEU A 216 -9.28 -19.35 -20.32
CA LEU A 216 -10.62 -19.08 -20.84
C LEU A 216 -10.59 -18.25 -22.13
N ALA A 217 -9.72 -17.25 -22.21
CA ALA A 217 -9.54 -16.47 -23.44
C ALA A 217 -9.07 -17.36 -24.60
N SER A 218 -8.19 -18.32 -24.33
CA SER A 218 -7.72 -19.29 -25.32
C SER A 218 -8.83 -20.25 -25.74
N PHE A 219 -9.65 -20.73 -24.80
CA PHE A 219 -10.79 -21.60 -25.07
C PHE A 219 -11.82 -20.90 -25.99
N PHE A 220 -12.27 -19.70 -25.64
CA PHE A 220 -13.23 -18.94 -26.46
C PHE A 220 -12.64 -18.48 -27.81
N ARG A 221 -11.31 -18.46 -27.95
CA ARG A 221 -10.64 -18.10 -29.19
C ARG A 221 -10.42 -19.29 -30.13
N ALA A 222 -10.47 -20.51 -29.61
CA ALA A 222 -10.18 -21.73 -30.36
C ALA A 222 -11.04 -21.81 -31.64
N PRO A 223 -10.52 -22.45 -32.72
CA PRO A 223 -11.27 -22.56 -33.97
C PRO A 223 -12.62 -23.25 -33.75
N ARG A 224 -13.73 -22.62 -34.14
CA ARG A 224 -15.09 -23.13 -33.89
C ARG A 224 -15.41 -24.50 -34.52
N ARG A 225 -14.62 -24.90 -35.53
CA ARG A 225 -14.78 -26.19 -36.24
C ARG A 225 -13.71 -27.22 -35.83
N ALA A 226 -12.86 -26.91 -34.86
CA ALA A 226 -11.87 -27.86 -34.36
C ALA A 226 -12.55 -28.89 -33.44
N GLY A 227 -12.12 -30.15 -33.53
CA GLY A 227 -12.48 -31.18 -32.56
C GLY A 227 -11.94 -30.86 -31.16
N SER A 228 -12.46 -31.54 -30.14
CA SER A 228 -12.10 -31.33 -28.72
C SER A 228 -10.60 -31.40 -28.47
N GLU A 229 -9.90 -32.39 -29.06
CA GLU A 229 -8.44 -32.56 -28.91
C GLU A 229 -7.66 -31.36 -29.46
N ALA A 230 -8.04 -30.85 -30.62
CA ALA A 230 -7.39 -29.69 -31.23
C ALA A 230 -7.62 -28.40 -30.43
N ILE A 231 -8.80 -28.26 -29.80
CA ILE A 231 -9.08 -27.17 -28.86
C ILE A 231 -8.18 -27.29 -27.63
N THR A 232 -8.11 -28.47 -27.02
CA THR A 232 -7.26 -28.74 -25.86
C THR A 232 -5.80 -28.42 -26.15
N LEU A 233 -5.25 -28.91 -27.27
CA LEU A 233 -3.88 -28.63 -27.67
C LEU A 233 -3.63 -27.14 -27.92
N PHE A 234 -4.59 -26.43 -28.52
CA PHE A 234 -4.50 -24.99 -28.73
C PHE A 234 -4.45 -24.21 -27.41
N VAL A 235 -5.30 -24.57 -26.46
CA VAL A 235 -5.35 -23.96 -25.12
C VAL A 235 -4.06 -24.25 -24.35
N LEU A 236 -3.64 -25.52 -24.28
CA LEU A 236 -2.41 -25.94 -23.62
C LEU A 236 -1.20 -25.19 -24.18
N ARG A 237 -1.04 -25.13 -25.51
CA ARG A 237 0.07 -24.39 -26.14
C ARG A 237 0.14 -22.92 -25.71
N ARG A 238 -1.02 -22.26 -25.59
CA ARG A 238 -1.07 -20.86 -25.15
C ARG A 238 -0.79 -20.72 -23.65
N ILE A 239 -1.29 -21.63 -22.82
CA ILE A 239 -0.98 -21.66 -21.39
C ILE A 239 0.52 -21.92 -21.17
N THR A 240 1.13 -22.86 -21.91
CA THR A 240 2.58 -23.12 -21.83
C THR A 240 3.38 -21.89 -22.24
N LEU A 241 3.00 -21.21 -23.32
CA LEU A 241 3.67 -19.99 -23.77
C LEU A 241 3.54 -18.85 -22.76
N PHE A 242 2.35 -18.68 -22.18
CA PHE A 242 2.11 -17.74 -21.09
C PHE A 242 2.97 -18.10 -19.87
N GLY A 243 2.97 -19.36 -19.46
CA GLY A 243 3.68 -19.87 -18.29
C GLY A 243 5.19 -19.74 -18.41
N ALA A 244 5.76 -20.04 -19.59
CA ALA A 244 7.19 -19.86 -19.84
C ALA A 244 7.60 -18.38 -19.75
N ALA A 245 6.82 -17.48 -20.36
CA ALA A 245 7.07 -16.05 -20.29
C ALA A 245 6.86 -15.47 -18.88
N PHE A 246 5.86 -15.98 -18.15
CA PHE A 246 5.60 -15.68 -16.74
C PHE A 246 6.79 -16.06 -15.87
N LEU A 247 7.25 -17.32 -15.99
CA LEU A 247 8.32 -17.85 -15.16
C LEU A 247 9.62 -17.08 -15.40
N LEU A 248 9.95 -16.81 -16.67
CA LEU A 248 11.14 -16.02 -17.00
C LEU A 248 11.08 -14.61 -16.39
N ALA A 249 9.97 -13.89 -16.54
CA ALA A 249 9.82 -12.55 -15.98
C ALA A 249 9.82 -12.55 -14.45
N PHE A 250 9.19 -13.56 -13.82
CA PHE A 250 9.21 -13.73 -12.38
C PHE A 250 10.63 -13.97 -11.85
N LEU A 251 11.38 -14.89 -12.47
CA LEU A 251 12.75 -15.19 -12.07
C LEU A 251 13.72 -14.03 -12.33
N ILE A 252 13.49 -13.20 -13.35
CA ILE A 252 14.25 -11.95 -13.52
C ILE A 252 13.97 -10.97 -12.38
N GLY A 253 12.71 -10.85 -11.95
CA GLY A 253 12.33 -9.96 -10.84
C GLY A 253 12.68 -10.49 -9.45
N VAL A 254 12.78 -11.81 -9.30
CA VAL A 254 13.04 -12.53 -8.04
C VAL A 254 14.08 -13.64 -8.26
N PRO A 255 15.34 -13.30 -8.62
CA PRO A 255 16.36 -14.28 -8.98
C PRO A 255 16.69 -15.23 -7.82
N PHE A 256 16.63 -14.74 -6.57
CA PHE A 256 16.87 -15.56 -5.39
C PHE A 256 15.72 -16.51 -5.04
N ALA A 257 14.58 -16.46 -5.74
CA ALA A 257 13.59 -17.54 -5.65
C ALA A 257 14.18 -18.89 -6.15
N LEU A 258 15.18 -18.83 -7.05
CA LEU A 258 15.94 -20.00 -7.50
C LEU A 258 17.23 -20.19 -6.69
N LEU A 259 17.99 -19.11 -6.46
CA LEU A 259 19.31 -19.20 -5.81
C LEU A 259 19.24 -19.49 -4.31
N ASP A 260 18.14 -19.09 -3.65
CA ASP A 260 17.83 -19.35 -2.24
C ASP A 260 16.44 -19.97 -2.11
N LEU A 261 16.24 -21.08 -2.85
CA LEU A 261 14.96 -21.77 -2.96
C LEU A 261 14.41 -22.20 -1.60
N LYS A 262 15.28 -22.57 -0.65
CA LYS A 262 14.87 -23.00 0.70
C LYS A 262 14.16 -21.88 1.44
N THR A 263 14.76 -20.69 1.51
CA THR A 263 14.17 -19.53 2.19
C THR A 263 12.93 -19.05 1.46
N PHE A 264 12.96 -19.03 0.12
CA PHE A 264 11.81 -18.70 -0.71
C PHE A 264 10.59 -19.59 -0.44
N LEU A 265 10.75 -20.92 -0.48
CA LEU A 265 9.65 -21.86 -0.23
C LEU A 265 9.15 -21.76 1.21
N SER A 266 10.04 -21.58 2.18
CA SER A 266 9.69 -21.39 3.59
C SER A 266 8.78 -20.17 3.77
N ASP A 267 9.18 -19.01 3.23
CA ASP A 267 8.44 -17.75 3.39
C ASP A 267 7.12 -17.73 2.60
N VAL A 268 7.08 -18.33 1.40
CA VAL A 268 5.83 -18.48 0.64
C VAL A 268 4.84 -19.39 1.39
N MET A 269 5.32 -20.49 1.98
CA MET A 269 4.48 -21.38 2.78
C MET A 269 4.01 -20.70 4.07
N LEU A 270 4.87 -19.93 4.72
CA LEU A 270 4.53 -19.13 5.90
C LEU A 270 3.43 -18.10 5.56
N ASN A 271 3.57 -17.37 4.46
CA ASN A 271 2.55 -16.44 3.98
C ASN A 271 1.21 -17.12 3.72
N ALA A 272 1.21 -18.31 3.11
CA ALA A 272 -0.01 -19.07 2.87
C ALA A 272 -0.71 -19.47 4.18
N ARG A 273 0.06 -19.88 5.19
CA ARG A 273 -0.47 -20.19 6.55
C ARG A 273 -0.95 -18.94 7.28
N ASN A 274 -0.25 -17.82 7.12
CA ASN A 274 -0.59 -16.54 7.73
C ASN A 274 -1.92 -15.94 7.23
N LEU A 275 -2.49 -16.44 6.12
CA LEU A 275 -3.84 -16.07 5.70
C LEU A 275 -4.91 -16.60 6.67
N ASP A 276 -4.64 -17.72 7.35
CA ASP A 276 -5.55 -18.32 8.34
C ASP A 276 -5.31 -17.75 9.76
N VAL A 277 -4.33 -16.85 9.93
CA VAL A 277 -4.04 -16.18 11.20
C VAL A 277 -4.93 -14.94 11.38
N VAL A 278 -5.39 -14.71 12.61
CA VAL A 278 -6.11 -13.50 13.01
C VAL A 278 -5.09 -12.41 13.36
N TRP A 279 -4.85 -11.49 12.44
CA TRP A 279 -3.89 -10.40 12.67
C TRP A 279 -4.38 -9.39 13.71
N GLY A 280 -3.44 -8.85 14.49
CA GLY A 280 -3.74 -7.91 15.57
C GLY A 280 -4.62 -8.51 16.68
N ASN A 281 -4.80 -9.84 16.74
CA ASN A 281 -5.73 -10.51 17.65
C ASN A 281 -7.18 -9.99 17.56
N VAL A 282 -7.58 -9.39 16.43
CA VAL A 282 -8.94 -8.91 16.19
C VAL A 282 -9.63 -9.78 15.15
N PHE A 283 -10.57 -10.61 15.60
CA PHE A 283 -11.39 -11.44 14.73
C PHE A 283 -12.53 -10.62 14.09
N LEU A 284 -12.44 -10.44 12.76
CA LEU A 284 -13.43 -9.71 11.97
C LEU A 284 -14.28 -10.63 11.07
N GLY A 285 -14.23 -11.94 11.31
CA GLY A 285 -14.82 -12.94 10.44
C GLY A 285 -13.96 -13.27 9.22
N ARG A 286 -14.52 -14.08 8.31
CA ARG A 286 -13.83 -14.45 7.07
C ARG A 286 -13.77 -13.30 6.09
N GLY A 287 -12.71 -13.28 5.30
CA GLY A 287 -12.47 -12.26 4.29
C GLY A 287 -13.61 -12.09 3.28
N TRP A 288 -14.39 -13.12 2.92
CA TRP A 288 -15.51 -12.95 1.99
C TRP A 288 -16.52 -11.90 2.47
N TRP A 289 -16.92 -11.94 3.73
CA TRP A 289 -17.90 -11.01 4.29
C TRP A 289 -17.29 -9.65 4.56
N PHE A 290 -16.12 -9.62 5.20
CA PHE A 290 -15.38 -8.38 5.44
C PHE A 290 -15.11 -7.60 4.16
N ASN A 291 -14.65 -8.28 3.11
CA ASN A 291 -14.30 -7.64 1.85
C ASN A 291 -15.52 -7.03 1.16
N VAL A 292 -16.70 -7.67 1.24
CA VAL A 292 -17.93 -7.11 0.66
C VAL A 292 -18.47 -5.96 1.52
N GLN A 293 -18.63 -6.20 2.82
CA GLN A 293 -19.31 -5.28 3.74
C GLN A 293 -18.47 -4.05 4.10
N VAL A 294 -17.15 -4.20 4.12
CA VAL A 294 -16.22 -3.14 4.53
C VAL A 294 -15.37 -2.68 3.35
N ALA A 295 -14.47 -3.55 2.86
CA ALA A 295 -13.42 -3.12 1.94
C ALA A 295 -13.97 -2.57 0.61
N LEU A 296 -14.90 -3.29 -0.04
CA LEU A 296 -15.46 -2.89 -1.34
C LEU A 296 -16.60 -1.88 -1.18
N PHE A 297 -17.51 -2.09 -0.22
CA PHE A 297 -18.66 -1.22 -0.01
C PHE A 297 -18.23 0.23 0.28
N TYR A 298 -17.30 0.42 1.23
CA TYR A 298 -16.79 1.76 1.54
C TYR A 298 -15.64 2.17 0.62
N GLY A 299 -14.81 1.23 0.17
CA GLY A 299 -13.67 1.50 -0.71
C GLY A 299 -14.02 2.04 -2.08
N LEU A 300 -15.17 1.65 -2.64
CA LEU A 300 -15.70 2.23 -3.88
C LEU A 300 -16.71 3.35 -3.63
N GLY A 301 -17.19 3.49 -2.39
CA GLY A 301 -18.48 4.11 -2.11
C GLY A 301 -19.64 3.18 -2.50
N TRP A 302 -20.66 3.13 -1.65
CA TRP A 302 -21.76 2.18 -1.75
C TRP A 302 -22.50 2.24 -3.10
N SER A 303 -22.63 3.44 -3.67
CA SER A 303 -23.30 3.70 -4.95
C SER A 303 -22.55 3.13 -6.14
N LEU A 304 -21.22 3.28 -6.18
CA LEU A 304 -20.39 2.70 -7.24
C LEU A 304 -20.29 1.18 -7.08
N PHE A 305 -20.22 0.67 -5.85
CA PHE A 305 -20.29 -0.77 -5.61
C PHE A 305 -21.61 -1.37 -6.13
N ALA A 306 -22.76 -0.79 -5.76
CA ALA A 306 -24.08 -1.24 -6.24
C ALA A 306 -24.21 -1.14 -7.77
N ALA A 307 -23.78 -0.01 -8.37
CA ALA A 307 -23.76 0.16 -9.82
C ALA A 307 -22.88 -0.89 -10.51
N SER A 308 -21.76 -1.28 -9.90
CA SER A 308 -20.86 -2.32 -10.42
C SER A 308 -21.52 -3.69 -10.41
N MET A 309 -22.28 -4.04 -9.36
CA MET A 309 -23.02 -5.30 -9.30
C MET A 309 -24.12 -5.37 -10.37
N LEU A 310 -24.88 -4.29 -10.57
CA LEU A 310 -25.86 -4.23 -11.65
C LEU A 310 -25.20 -4.27 -13.04
N GLY A 311 -24.08 -3.57 -13.21
CA GLY A 311 -23.27 -3.58 -14.42
C GLY A 311 -22.74 -4.98 -14.77
N MET A 312 -22.35 -5.77 -13.76
CA MET A 312 -21.96 -7.18 -13.92
C MET A 312 -23.09 -8.00 -14.55
N LEU A 313 -24.32 -7.88 -14.02
CA LEU A 313 -25.48 -8.59 -14.54
C LEU A 313 -25.78 -8.22 -15.99
N PHE A 314 -25.67 -6.93 -16.34
CA PHE A 314 -25.86 -6.49 -17.72
C PHE A 314 -24.75 -6.97 -18.66
N PHE A 315 -23.50 -7.00 -18.18
CA PHE A 315 -22.38 -7.49 -18.99
C PHE A 315 -22.51 -8.98 -19.30
N LEU A 316 -22.83 -9.80 -18.29
CA LEU A 316 -23.08 -11.23 -18.45
C LEU A 316 -24.21 -11.52 -19.44
N ARG A 317 -25.32 -10.78 -19.36
CA ARG A 317 -26.45 -10.96 -20.29
C ARG A 317 -26.13 -10.56 -21.72
N ARG A 318 -25.39 -9.46 -21.92
CA ARG A 318 -25.17 -8.90 -23.26
C ARG A 318 -23.98 -9.52 -23.99
N TYR A 319 -22.92 -9.90 -23.27
CA TYR A 319 -21.67 -10.40 -23.83
C TYR A 319 -21.07 -11.56 -23.00
N PRO A 320 -21.78 -12.70 -22.85
CA PRO A 320 -21.46 -13.74 -21.88
C PRO A 320 -20.02 -14.26 -21.99
N ALA A 321 -19.53 -14.59 -23.19
CA ALA A 321 -18.17 -15.09 -23.37
C ALA A 321 -17.09 -14.08 -22.94
N LYS A 322 -17.25 -12.79 -23.30
CA LYS A 322 -16.33 -11.72 -22.87
C LYS A 322 -16.42 -11.49 -21.36
N ALA A 323 -17.63 -11.56 -20.80
CA ALA A 323 -17.87 -11.39 -19.38
C ALA A 323 -17.23 -12.50 -18.55
N VAL A 324 -17.30 -13.77 -18.99
CA VAL A 324 -16.66 -14.90 -18.32
C VAL A 324 -15.14 -14.74 -18.27
N VAL A 325 -14.50 -14.39 -19.40
CA VAL A 325 -13.06 -14.10 -19.42
C VAL A 325 -12.73 -12.91 -18.50
N PHE A 326 -13.59 -11.88 -18.51
CA PHE A 326 -13.35 -10.67 -17.73
C PHE A 326 -13.45 -10.87 -16.23
N LEU A 327 -14.50 -11.59 -15.81
CA LEU A 327 -14.80 -11.85 -14.41
C LEU A 327 -13.95 -12.97 -13.81
N ALA A 328 -13.29 -13.78 -14.63
CA ALA A 328 -12.48 -14.90 -14.16
C ALA A 328 -11.42 -14.48 -13.13
N PHE A 329 -10.67 -13.40 -13.40
CA PHE A 329 -9.70 -12.90 -12.42
C PHE A 329 -10.35 -12.37 -11.13
N PRO A 330 -11.23 -11.34 -11.16
CA PRO A 330 -11.73 -10.74 -9.93
C PRO A 330 -12.54 -11.72 -9.08
N ILE A 331 -13.30 -12.63 -9.69
CA ILE A 331 -14.05 -13.67 -8.94
C ILE A 331 -13.08 -14.68 -8.33
N PHE A 332 -12.14 -15.22 -9.11
CA PHE A 332 -11.20 -16.22 -8.60
C PHE A 332 -10.32 -15.66 -7.48
N TYR A 333 -9.81 -14.43 -7.65
CA TYR A 333 -9.04 -13.74 -6.63
C TYR A 333 -9.88 -13.48 -5.37
N PHE A 334 -11.13 -13.01 -5.51
CA PHE A 334 -12.02 -12.78 -4.36
C PHE A 334 -12.27 -14.06 -3.55
N VAL A 335 -12.52 -15.19 -4.24
CA VAL A 335 -12.76 -16.48 -3.58
C VAL A 335 -11.53 -16.92 -2.78
N LEU A 336 -10.33 -16.80 -3.35
CA LEU A 336 -9.09 -17.16 -2.68
C LEU A 336 -8.74 -16.21 -1.52
N ALA A 337 -8.74 -14.90 -1.78
CA ALA A 337 -8.39 -13.89 -0.79
C ALA A 337 -9.38 -13.85 0.38
N GLY A 338 -10.65 -14.19 0.15
CA GLY A 338 -11.67 -14.17 1.20
C GLY A 338 -11.77 -15.43 2.05
N LYS A 339 -10.99 -16.48 1.76
CA LYS A 339 -10.99 -17.73 2.53
C LYS A 339 -10.46 -17.54 3.96
N GLY A 340 -9.42 -16.73 4.11
CA GLY A 340 -8.68 -16.53 5.36
C GLY A 340 -9.32 -15.55 6.35
N TYR A 341 -8.65 -15.39 7.50
CA TYR A 341 -8.97 -14.44 8.58
C TYR A 341 -8.04 -13.22 8.60
N ALA A 342 -6.96 -13.26 7.83
CA ALA A 342 -6.16 -12.08 7.52
C ALA A 342 -6.97 -11.18 6.57
N VAL A 343 -7.60 -10.16 7.15
CA VAL A 343 -8.50 -9.26 6.44
C VAL A 343 -7.98 -7.83 6.56
N MET A 344 -7.60 -7.26 5.43
CA MET A 344 -7.17 -5.88 5.31
C MET A 344 -7.81 -5.30 4.05
N THR A 345 -8.28 -4.06 4.12
CA THR A 345 -9.00 -3.40 3.02
C THR A 345 -8.19 -3.38 1.72
N ARG A 346 -6.86 -3.20 1.83
CA ARG A 346 -5.90 -3.23 0.71
C ARG A 346 -5.91 -4.51 -0.12
N TYR A 347 -6.37 -5.64 0.43
CA TYR A 347 -6.45 -6.88 -0.35
C TYR A 347 -7.45 -6.78 -1.50
N MET A 348 -8.39 -5.83 -1.50
CA MET A 348 -9.35 -5.68 -2.58
C MET A 348 -8.91 -4.72 -3.70
N VAL A 349 -7.75 -4.06 -3.59
CA VAL A 349 -7.23 -3.14 -4.63
C VAL A 349 -7.21 -3.77 -6.04
N PRO A 350 -6.76 -5.04 -6.24
CA PRO A 350 -6.72 -5.62 -7.58
C PRO A 350 -8.10 -5.78 -8.25
N ILE A 351 -9.19 -5.79 -7.49
CA ILE A 351 -10.57 -5.94 -7.99
C ILE A 351 -11.19 -4.58 -8.36
N VAL A 352 -10.78 -3.50 -7.68
CA VAL A 352 -11.35 -2.16 -7.85
C VAL A 352 -11.43 -1.69 -9.32
N PRO A 353 -10.38 -1.85 -10.16
CA PRO A 353 -10.46 -1.43 -11.56
C PRO A 353 -11.53 -2.17 -12.37
N PHE A 354 -11.75 -3.46 -12.08
CA PHE A 354 -12.77 -4.27 -12.75
C PHE A 354 -14.17 -3.78 -12.39
N LEU A 355 -14.40 -3.48 -11.11
CA LEU A 355 -15.66 -2.91 -10.62
C LEU A 355 -15.91 -1.53 -11.24
N CYS A 356 -14.89 -0.68 -11.37
CA CYS A 356 -15.02 0.61 -12.07
C CYS A 356 -15.47 0.45 -13.54
N ILE A 357 -15.00 -0.58 -14.27
CA ILE A 357 -15.50 -0.88 -15.61
C ILE A 357 -16.97 -1.30 -15.57
N LEU A 358 -17.36 -2.14 -14.61
CA LEU A 358 -18.74 -2.61 -14.48
C LEU A 358 -19.70 -1.46 -14.11
N GLY A 359 -19.30 -0.54 -13.22
CA GLY A 359 -20.04 0.68 -12.94
C GLY A 359 -20.27 1.52 -14.20
N ALA A 360 -19.26 1.64 -15.07
CA ALA A 360 -19.41 2.33 -16.36
C ALA A 360 -20.39 1.60 -17.31
N VAL A 361 -20.37 0.27 -17.33
CA VAL A 361 -21.34 -0.54 -18.10
C VAL A 361 -22.78 -0.28 -17.62
N PHE A 362 -23.00 -0.16 -16.31
CA PHE A 362 -24.31 0.19 -15.76
C PHE A 362 -24.80 1.55 -16.29
N VAL A 363 -23.98 2.61 -16.15
CA VAL A 363 -24.32 3.97 -16.63
C VAL A 363 -24.70 3.96 -18.12
N ARG A 364 -23.90 3.28 -18.94
CA ARG A 364 -24.14 3.18 -20.39
C ARG A 364 -25.41 2.39 -20.73
N THR A 365 -25.74 1.40 -19.91
CA THR A 365 -26.95 0.59 -20.07
C THR A 365 -28.19 1.40 -19.72
N VAL A 366 -28.20 2.13 -18.60
CA VAL A 366 -29.30 3.03 -18.20
C VAL A 366 -29.60 4.06 -19.29
N GLY A 367 -28.57 4.73 -19.83
CA GLY A 367 -28.76 5.69 -20.92
C GLY A 367 -29.35 5.06 -22.20
N THR A 368 -29.18 3.74 -22.39
CA THR A 368 -29.79 2.99 -23.49
C THR A 368 -31.24 2.59 -23.18
N LEU A 369 -31.52 2.11 -21.95
CA LEU A 369 -32.85 1.69 -21.51
C LEU A 369 -33.84 2.85 -21.49
N LEU A 370 -33.39 4.05 -21.08
CA LEU A 370 -34.18 5.28 -21.12
C LEU A 370 -34.42 5.81 -22.55
N LYS A 371 -33.98 5.09 -23.59
CA LYS A 371 -34.11 5.46 -25.02
C LYS A 371 -33.58 6.87 -25.36
N LEU A 372 -32.66 7.40 -24.54
CA LEU A 372 -32.10 8.74 -24.71
C LEU A 372 -31.13 8.78 -25.91
N ARG A 373 -31.07 9.91 -26.61
CA ARG A 373 -30.20 10.13 -27.78
C ARG A 373 -29.40 11.43 -27.67
N GLY A 374 -28.32 11.51 -28.46
CA GLY A 374 -27.50 12.72 -28.62
C GLY A 374 -27.01 13.33 -27.30
N ARG A 375 -27.20 14.65 -27.17
CA ARG A 375 -26.78 15.45 -26.01
C ARG A 375 -27.50 15.07 -24.72
N ARG A 376 -28.80 14.74 -24.77
CA ARG A 376 -29.58 14.35 -23.58
C ARG A 376 -29.01 13.10 -22.91
N ARG A 377 -28.68 12.07 -23.72
CA ARG A 377 -28.03 10.85 -23.20
C ARG A 377 -26.70 11.16 -22.54
N MET A 378 -25.87 12.00 -23.17
CA MET A 378 -24.57 12.39 -22.62
C MET A 378 -24.72 13.09 -21.27
N LEU A 379 -25.64 14.04 -21.14
CA LEU A 379 -25.88 14.77 -19.89
C LEU A 379 -26.35 13.84 -18.76
N VAL A 380 -27.28 12.92 -19.05
CA VAL A 380 -27.76 11.95 -18.06
C VAL A 380 -26.65 10.97 -17.65
N GLU A 381 -25.84 10.48 -18.61
CA GLU A 381 -24.70 9.63 -18.30
C GLU A 381 -23.66 10.34 -17.42
N ILE A 382 -23.38 11.63 -17.67
CA ILE A 382 -22.48 12.45 -16.84
C ILE A 382 -23.07 12.65 -15.45
N MET A 383 -24.33 13.09 -15.35
CA MET A 383 -25.00 13.32 -14.07
C MET A 383 -25.03 12.04 -13.22
N LEU A 384 -25.39 10.91 -13.84
CA LEU A 384 -25.41 9.62 -13.17
C LEU A 384 -24.01 9.20 -12.72
N ALA A 385 -22.98 9.41 -13.55
CA ALA A 385 -21.60 9.13 -13.15
C ALA A 385 -21.15 10.00 -11.96
N VAL A 386 -21.49 11.29 -11.96
CA VAL A 386 -21.19 12.19 -10.83
C VAL A 386 -21.89 11.73 -9.56
N ILE A 387 -23.18 11.41 -9.62
CA ILE A 387 -23.94 10.91 -8.46
C ILE A 387 -23.35 9.60 -7.94
N ILE A 388 -22.99 8.68 -8.83
CA ILE A 388 -22.44 7.38 -8.46
C ILE A 388 -21.08 7.52 -7.77
N VAL A 389 -20.21 8.41 -8.24
CA VAL A 389 -18.86 8.56 -7.66
C VAL A 389 -18.84 9.45 -6.43
N LEU A 390 -19.86 10.28 -6.22
CA LEU A 390 -19.89 11.32 -5.19
C LEU A 390 -19.56 10.80 -3.78
N PRO A 391 -20.11 9.67 -3.28
CA PRO A 391 -19.73 9.16 -1.97
C PRO A 391 -18.24 8.83 -1.87
N SER A 392 -17.67 8.20 -2.91
CA SER A 392 -16.23 7.88 -2.96
C SER A 392 -15.38 9.15 -3.02
N ALA A 393 -15.77 10.11 -3.86
CA ALA A 393 -15.08 11.38 -4.03
C ALA A 393 -15.07 12.21 -2.74
N ARG A 394 -16.16 12.19 -1.97
CA ARG A 394 -16.23 12.81 -0.65
C ARG A 394 -15.25 12.14 0.33
N THR A 395 -15.22 10.81 0.37
CA THR A 395 -14.28 10.07 1.21
C THR A 395 -12.82 10.36 0.84
N VAL A 396 -12.49 10.45 -0.45
CA VAL A 396 -11.17 10.87 -0.94
C VAL A 396 -10.81 12.26 -0.42
N PHE A 397 -11.70 13.25 -0.60
CA PHE A 397 -11.46 14.61 -0.12
C PHE A 397 -11.25 14.67 1.39
N GLU A 398 -12.09 13.99 2.17
CA GLU A 398 -11.99 13.99 3.63
C GLU A 398 -10.71 13.31 4.11
N PHE A 399 -10.30 12.22 3.46
CA PHE A 399 -9.05 11.50 3.70
C PHE A 399 -7.83 12.36 3.40
N ASP A 400 -7.73 12.94 2.20
CA ASP A 400 -6.58 13.76 1.78
C ASP A 400 -6.45 15.01 2.66
N ARG A 401 -7.59 15.64 3.00
CA ARG A 401 -7.64 16.77 3.95
C ARG A 401 -7.07 16.37 5.29
N LEU A 402 -7.39 15.17 5.81
CA LEU A 402 -6.85 14.68 7.07
C LEU A 402 -5.36 14.38 6.96
N LEU A 403 -4.90 13.70 5.90
CA LEU A 403 -3.48 13.39 5.66
C LEU A 403 -2.61 14.65 5.50
N SER A 404 -3.18 15.77 5.06
CA SER A 404 -2.47 17.05 4.98
C SER A 404 -2.20 17.71 6.34
N ARG A 405 -2.72 17.14 7.44
CA ARG A 405 -2.50 17.63 8.80
C ARG A 405 -1.33 16.88 9.46
N THR A 406 -0.63 17.57 10.35
CA THR A 406 0.45 16.97 11.14
C THR A 406 -0.09 15.87 12.05
N ASP A 407 0.47 14.67 11.92
CA ASP A 407 0.18 13.50 12.75
C ASP A 407 0.40 13.80 14.23
N SER A 408 -0.48 13.30 15.10
CA SER A 408 -0.37 13.49 16.55
C SER A 408 0.97 13.03 17.12
N ARG A 409 1.52 11.93 16.59
CA ARG A 409 2.82 11.39 17.02
C ARG A 409 3.97 12.36 16.77
N LEU A 410 3.95 13.08 15.65
CA LEU A 410 4.96 14.10 15.36
C LEU A 410 4.85 15.30 16.31
N LEU A 411 3.64 15.67 16.71
CA LEU A 411 3.46 16.71 17.74
C LEU A 411 4.02 16.26 19.08
N VAL A 412 3.76 15.01 19.47
CA VAL A 412 4.31 14.43 20.70
C VAL A 412 5.83 14.42 20.66
N LEU A 413 6.46 13.98 19.56
CA LEU A 413 7.91 14.04 19.41
C LEU A 413 8.44 15.47 19.59
N SER A 414 7.83 16.46 18.94
CA SER A 414 8.26 17.87 19.10
C SER A 414 8.05 18.42 20.52
N PHE A 415 7.03 17.93 21.24
CA PHE A 415 6.80 18.30 22.63
C PHE A 415 7.85 17.68 23.55
N LEU A 416 8.11 16.38 23.41
CA LEU A 416 9.12 15.67 24.21
C LEU A 416 10.51 16.29 23.98
N ASP A 417 10.89 16.57 22.74
CA ASP A 417 12.18 17.19 22.40
C ASP A 417 12.34 18.61 22.98
N SER A 418 11.24 19.34 23.24
CA SER A 418 11.28 20.72 23.75
C SER A 418 11.08 20.83 25.27
N HIS A 419 10.40 19.86 25.90
CA HIS A 419 10.03 19.90 27.31
C HIS A 419 10.86 18.96 28.19
N LEU A 420 11.40 17.87 27.62
CA LEU A 420 12.21 16.92 28.37
C LEU A 420 13.68 17.24 28.18
N ALA A 421 14.27 17.98 29.12
CA ALA A 421 15.72 18.07 29.21
C ALA A 421 16.31 16.67 29.53
N ASN A 422 17.08 16.13 28.58
CA ASN A 422 18.09 15.06 28.65
C ASN A 422 18.01 13.95 29.74
N GLN A 423 18.15 12.68 29.31
CA GLN A 423 18.31 11.45 30.12
C GLN A 423 17.13 11.00 30.98
N ASN A 424 15.96 11.61 30.86
CA ASN A 424 14.78 11.10 31.54
C ASN A 424 14.40 9.70 31.06
N SER A 425 13.99 8.86 32.01
CA SER A 425 13.44 7.54 31.71
C SER A 425 12.02 7.66 31.18
N VAL A 426 11.77 7.02 30.04
CA VAL A 426 10.49 7.08 29.35
C VAL A 426 10.01 5.67 29.06
N TYR A 427 8.78 5.37 29.47
CA TYR A 427 8.05 4.17 29.06
C TYR A 427 6.92 4.53 28.09
N GLN A 428 6.74 3.76 27.03
CA GLN A 428 5.64 3.91 26.07
C GLN A 428 4.74 2.67 26.13
N THR A 429 3.42 2.87 26.34
CA THR A 429 2.48 1.74 26.39
C THR A 429 2.33 1.02 25.05
N ALA A 430 2.61 1.72 23.95
CA ALA A 430 2.68 1.17 22.60
C ALA A 430 3.95 1.69 21.90
N ALA A 431 4.62 0.83 21.14
CA ALA A 431 5.81 1.19 20.37
C ALA A 431 5.44 1.97 19.09
N THR A 432 4.90 3.18 19.25
CA THR A 432 4.41 4.04 18.16
C THR A 432 5.12 5.37 18.03
N LEU A 433 6.00 5.71 18.97
CA LEU A 433 6.96 6.79 18.81
C LEU A 433 8.38 6.20 18.71
N LEU A 434 9.11 6.61 17.69
CA LEU A 434 10.53 6.28 17.54
C LEU A 434 11.36 7.27 18.34
N LEU A 435 11.33 7.13 19.68
CA LEU A 435 12.12 7.99 20.55
C LEU A 435 13.63 7.73 20.35
N PRO A 436 14.45 8.79 20.27
CA PRO A 436 15.90 8.64 20.14
C PRO A 436 16.48 8.00 21.41
N PRO A 437 17.23 6.88 21.31
CA PRO A 437 17.88 6.28 22.48
C PRO A 437 19.06 7.12 22.95
N THR A 438 19.57 6.82 24.14
CA THR A 438 20.77 7.45 24.70
C THR A 438 22.03 7.16 23.90
N LYS A 439 23.07 7.96 24.13
CA LYS A 439 24.41 7.73 23.58
C LYS A 439 24.96 6.36 23.95
N GLU A 440 24.86 5.97 25.22
CA GLU A 440 25.32 4.67 25.72
C GLU A 440 24.65 3.50 24.97
N ASP A 441 23.33 3.60 24.74
CA ASP A 441 22.60 2.61 23.95
C ASP A 441 23.05 2.55 22.48
N LEU A 442 23.44 3.68 21.90
CA LEU A 442 23.99 3.72 20.54
C LEU A 442 25.39 3.10 20.50
N GLU A 443 26.25 3.38 21.47
CA GLU A 443 27.60 2.81 21.59
C GLU A 443 27.56 1.29 21.77
N ARG A 444 26.63 0.80 22.60
CA ARG A 444 26.38 -0.65 22.72
C ARG A 444 26.00 -1.27 21.38
N LYS A 445 25.11 -0.62 20.61
CA LYS A 445 24.73 -1.09 19.26
C LYS A 445 25.89 -1.03 18.27
N VAL A 446 26.82 -0.09 18.39
CA VAL A 446 28.06 -0.08 17.60
C VAL A 446 28.85 -1.36 17.87
N GLY A 447 29.16 -1.64 19.14
CA GLY A 447 29.90 -2.84 19.54
C GLY A 447 29.25 -4.14 19.09
N GLU A 448 27.91 -4.25 19.19
CA GLU A 448 27.15 -5.40 18.67
C GLU A 448 27.33 -5.59 17.15
N LYS A 449 27.31 -4.50 16.36
CA LYS A 449 27.49 -4.59 14.90
C LYS A 449 28.93 -4.91 14.51
N GLU A 450 29.91 -4.39 15.23
CA GLU A 450 31.31 -4.71 15.01
C GLU A 450 31.61 -6.17 15.34
N ALA A 451 31.08 -6.68 16.45
CA ALA A 451 31.23 -8.07 16.87
C ALA A 451 30.64 -9.06 15.86
N LEU A 452 29.54 -8.71 15.19
CA LEU A 452 28.94 -9.54 14.14
C LEU A 452 29.78 -9.61 12.85
N GLY A 453 30.68 -8.64 12.63
CA GLY A 453 31.57 -8.59 11.47
C GLY A 453 30.85 -8.46 10.10
N GLY A 454 31.64 -8.44 9.03
CA GLY A 454 31.14 -8.32 7.65
C GLY A 454 30.85 -6.88 7.20
N MET A 455 31.01 -6.62 5.90
CA MET A 455 30.97 -5.27 5.32
C MET A 455 29.69 -4.49 5.65
N GLY A 456 28.53 -5.14 5.61
CA GLY A 456 27.25 -4.51 5.91
C GLY A 456 27.09 -4.09 7.38
N ASN A 457 27.57 -4.91 8.33
CA ASN A 457 27.49 -4.55 9.76
C ASN A 457 28.52 -3.48 10.12
N LEU A 458 29.72 -3.53 9.55
CA LEU A 458 30.74 -2.49 9.71
C LEU A 458 30.25 -1.14 9.16
N LEU A 459 29.53 -1.13 8.03
CA LEU A 459 28.89 0.09 7.51
C LEU A 459 27.85 0.63 8.50
N ARG A 460 27.03 -0.24 9.09
CA ARG A 460 26.02 0.16 10.11
C ARG A 460 26.68 0.73 11.37
N ALA A 461 27.77 0.12 11.86
CA ALA A 461 28.54 0.64 12.98
C ALA A 461 29.03 2.07 12.70
N ARG A 462 29.67 2.30 11.53
CA ARG A 462 30.13 3.65 11.12
C ARG A 462 29.01 4.69 11.03
N ILE A 463 27.82 4.28 10.60
CA ILE A 463 26.65 5.17 10.56
C ILE A 463 26.25 5.57 11.98
N LEU A 464 26.19 4.61 12.92
CA LEU A 464 25.87 4.87 14.32
C LEU A 464 26.90 5.79 14.99
N GLU A 465 28.20 5.57 14.78
CA GLU A 465 29.27 6.44 15.29
C GLU A 465 29.15 7.89 14.81
N ARG A 466 28.76 8.09 13.55
CA ARG A 466 28.55 9.44 13.00
C ARG A 466 27.30 10.09 13.57
N GLU A 467 26.24 9.33 13.78
CA GLU A 467 25.05 9.84 14.44
C GLU A 467 25.32 10.26 15.88
N ILE A 468 26.10 9.48 16.64
CA ILE A 468 26.55 9.85 18.00
C ILE A 468 27.24 11.21 17.95
N ARG A 469 28.23 11.40 17.06
CA ARG A 469 28.92 12.70 16.92
C ARG A 469 27.99 13.86 16.62
N ILE A 470 27.05 13.70 15.68
CA ILE A 470 26.10 14.76 15.31
C ILE A 470 25.15 15.10 16.46
N ARG A 471 24.74 14.10 17.25
CA ARG A 471 23.89 14.32 18.42
C ARG A 471 24.64 15.04 19.54
N ASP A 472 25.88 14.66 19.78
CA ASP A 472 26.78 15.33 20.74
C ASP A 472 26.96 16.81 20.37
N GLU A 473 27.21 17.12 19.09
CA GLU A 473 27.32 18.51 18.58
C GLU A 473 26.03 19.34 18.77
N ARG A 474 24.87 18.69 18.79
CA ARG A 474 23.56 19.33 18.97
C ARG A 474 23.10 19.37 20.42
N GLY A 475 23.85 18.79 21.35
CA GLY A 475 23.48 18.68 22.77
C GLY A 475 22.25 17.80 23.03
N HIS A 476 21.95 16.84 22.14
CA HIS A 476 20.77 15.98 22.25
C HIS A 476 21.14 14.60 22.80
N GLU A 477 20.92 14.37 24.10
CA GLU A 477 21.39 13.15 24.78
C GLU A 477 20.47 11.93 24.62
N GLY A 478 19.22 12.13 24.18
CA GLY A 478 18.24 11.05 23.99
C GLY A 478 17.53 10.61 25.27
N PHE A 479 16.75 9.53 25.18
CA PHE A 479 15.91 9.02 26.27
C PHE A 479 16.35 7.64 26.75
N VAL A 480 16.25 7.41 28.06
CA VAL A 480 16.44 6.09 28.68
C VAL A 480 15.13 5.31 28.50
N LEU A 481 15.09 4.42 27.51
CA LEU A 481 13.85 3.77 27.09
C LEU A 481 13.55 2.54 27.95
N TRP A 482 12.63 2.70 28.89
CA TRP A 482 12.18 1.64 29.76
C TRP A 482 11.16 0.74 29.06
N THR A 483 11.09 -0.51 29.49
CA THR A 483 10.09 -1.50 29.09
C THR A 483 9.32 -1.98 30.31
N TYR A 484 8.17 -2.61 30.11
CA TYR A 484 7.30 -3.08 31.19
C TYR A 484 6.86 -4.51 30.91
N ASP A 485 6.98 -5.38 31.92
CA ASP A 485 6.46 -6.74 31.91
C ASP A 485 5.11 -6.76 32.63
N PRO A 486 3.97 -6.93 31.93
CA PRO A 486 2.66 -6.94 32.55
C PRO A 486 2.44 -8.14 33.49
N SER A 487 3.16 -9.26 33.28
CA SER A 487 3.02 -10.46 34.12
C SER A 487 3.67 -10.29 35.48
N ARG A 488 4.79 -9.55 35.53
CA ARG A 488 5.51 -9.24 36.76
C ARG A 488 5.11 -7.90 37.36
N LYS A 489 4.46 -7.04 36.58
CA LYS A 489 4.15 -5.63 36.89
C LYS A 489 5.40 -4.84 37.27
N LYS A 490 6.48 -5.03 36.52
CA LYS A 490 7.78 -4.40 36.76
C LYS A 490 8.35 -3.75 35.51
N PHE A 491 9.16 -2.72 35.73
CA PHE A 491 9.88 -2.04 34.67
C PHE A 491 11.27 -2.65 34.48
N PHE A 492 11.80 -2.49 33.27
CA PHE A 492 13.12 -2.96 32.89
C PHE A 492 13.83 -1.95 32.00
N TYR A 493 15.14 -1.82 32.19
CA TYR A 493 16.03 -1.06 31.31
C TYR A 493 17.25 -1.92 30.99
N ALA A 494 17.69 -1.90 29.72
CA ALA A 494 18.80 -2.73 29.22
C ALA A 494 18.71 -4.26 29.52
N GLY A 495 17.55 -4.77 29.94
CA GLY A 495 17.33 -6.18 30.30
C GLY A 495 17.31 -6.44 31.80
N ASP A 496 17.70 -5.45 32.60
CA ASP A 496 17.71 -5.51 34.05
C ASP A 496 16.41 -4.95 34.62
N GLU A 497 15.97 -5.54 35.73
CA GLU A 497 14.77 -5.12 36.45
C GLU A 497 15.05 -3.82 37.22
N GLU A 498 14.17 -2.84 37.05
CA GLU A 498 14.28 -1.54 37.73
C GLU A 498 13.35 -1.50 38.94
N GLU A 499 13.87 -1.11 40.11
CA GLU A 499 13.06 -0.94 41.34
C GLU A 499 12.20 0.34 41.31
N GLY A 500 12.57 1.30 40.45
CA GLY A 500 11.93 2.60 40.35
C GLY A 500 10.74 2.67 39.38
N LEU A 501 10.20 3.87 39.23
CA LEU A 501 9.23 4.24 38.21
C LEU A 501 9.90 5.18 37.20
N PRO A 502 9.59 5.06 35.88
CA PRO A 502 10.15 5.96 34.89
C PRO A 502 9.76 7.42 35.17
N GLY A 503 10.55 8.38 34.70
CA GLY A 503 10.22 9.80 34.82
C GLY A 503 8.94 10.15 34.06
N TYR A 504 8.73 9.52 32.90
CA TYR A 504 7.55 9.74 32.06
C TYR A 504 6.92 8.44 31.58
N ILE A 505 5.60 8.44 31.51
CA ILE A 505 4.82 7.41 30.83
C ILE A 505 4.03 8.06 29.70
N VAL A 506 4.25 7.56 28.48
CA VAL A 506 3.50 7.96 27.29
C VAL A 506 2.43 6.90 27.00
N VAL A 507 1.18 7.32 27.10
CA VAL A 507 0.02 6.45 26.91
C VAL A 507 -0.61 6.71 25.55
N GLU A 508 -0.64 5.66 24.72
CA GLU A 508 -1.35 5.66 23.45
C GLU A 508 -2.81 5.20 23.62
N ARG A 509 -3.76 5.94 23.04
CA ARG A 509 -5.16 5.55 22.92
C ARG A 509 -5.65 5.63 21.48
N SER A 510 -6.14 4.50 20.96
CA SER A 510 -6.68 4.39 19.61
C SER A 510 -7.80 3.35 19.53
N PRO A 511 -8.78 3.52 18.62
CA PRO A 511 -9.78 2.49 18.32
C PRO A 511 -9.24 1.20 17.70
N LEU A 512 -7.96 1.16 17.33
CA LEU A 512 -7.27 -0.03 16.86
C LEU A 512 -6.96 -0.97 18.03
N ARG A 513 -7.91 -1.87 18.33
CA ARG A 513 -7.89 -2.72 19.53
C ARG A 513 -6.69 -3.65 19.60
N GLY A 514 -6.16 -4.05 18.44
CA GLY A 514 -4.99 -4.92 18.34
C GLY A 514 -3.64 -4.24 18.53
N TYR A 515 -3.61 -2.91 18.51
CA TYR A 515 -2.37 -2.13 18.45
C TYR A 515 -2.26 -1.03 19.50
N SER A 516 -3.36 -0.68 20.16
CA SER A 516 -3.41 0.29 21.25
C SER A 516 -4.15 -0.34 22.43
N THR A 517 -3.36 -0.84 23.37
CA THR A 517 -3.83 -1.31 24.67
C THR A 517 -2.90 -0.75 25.75
N VAL A 518 -3.48 -0.34 26.87
CA VAL A 518 -2.71 0.03 28.05
C VAL A 518 -2.55 -1.24 28.89
N PRO A 519 -1.32 -1.71 29.14
CA PRO A 519 -1.10 -2.92 29.93
C PRO A 519 -1.67 -2.82 31.35
N GLU A 520 -2.07 -3.96 31.92
CA GLU A 520 -2.53 -4.03 33.31
C GLU A 520 -1.46 -3.52 34.29
N GLY A 521 -1.90 -2.84 35.36
CA GLY A 521 -1.03 -2.22 36.36
C GLY A 521 -0.63 -0.78 36.03
N ILE A 522 -0.55 -0.42 34.73
CA ILE A 522 -0.20 0.95 34.33
C ILE A 522 -1.27 1.97 34.76
N PRO A 523 -2.60 1.74 34.58
CA PRO A 523 -3.61 2.69 35.04
C PRO A 523 -3.50 3.02 36.53
N GLU A 524 -3.28 2.01 37.37
CA GLU A 524 -3.13 2.18 38.82
C GLU A 524 -1.84 2.92 39.20
N ILE A 525 -0.75 2.68 38.47
CA ILE A 525 0.52 3.41 38.65
C ILE A 525 0.33 4.89 38.28
N LEU A 526 -0.35 5.17 37.17
CA LEU A 526 -0.63 6.53 36.70
C LEU A 526 -1.45 7.32 37.71
N GLU A 527 -2.53 6.73 38.25
CA GLU A 527 -3.39 7.39 39.24
C GLU A 527 -2.65 7.69 40.56
N ARG A 528 -1.69 6.84 40.95
CA ARG A 528 -0.99 6.97 42.24
C ARG A 528 0.21 7.90 42.20
N SER A 529 0.97 7.88 41.11
CA SER A 529 2.35 8.42 41.10
C SER A 529 2.64 9.37 39.95
N TYR A 530 1.65 9.73 39.12
CA TYR A 530 1.86 10.58 37.95
C TYR A 530 0.79 11.66 37.79
N LEU A 531 1.18 12.76 37.17
CA LEU A 531 0.29 13.83 36.72
C LEU A 531 0.24 13.88 35.20
N LEU A 532 -0.96 14.11 34.65
CA LEU A 532 -1.14 14.36 33.23
C LEU A 532 -0.60 15.75 32.88
N VAL A 533 0.47 15.82 32.08
CA VAL A 533 1.12 17.09 31.71
C VAL A 533 0.78 17.54 30.28
N ALA A 534 0.43 16.62 29.39
CA ALA A 534 0.00 16.96 28.05
C ALA A 534 -0.94 15.92 27.45
N ARG A 535 -1.89 16.41 26.64
CA ARG A 535 -2.79 15.57 25.82
C ARG A 535 -2.78 16.04 24.38
N PHE A 536 -2.52 15.11 23.48
CA PHE A 536 -2.54 15.32 22.04
C PHE A 536 -3.74 14.59 21.46
N ALA A 537 -4.75 15.36 21.07
CA ALA A 537 -5.94 14.82 20.41
C ALA A 537 -5.55 14.22 19.05
N GLY A 538 -5.84 12.94 18.87
CA GLY A 538 -5.72 12.21 17.61
C GLY A 538 -7.10 11.76 17.16
N VAL A 539 -7.16 10.57 16.55
CA VAL A 539 -8.44 9.93 16.25
C VAL A 539 -8.98 9.25 17.51
N ASP A 540 -9.82 9.95 18.28
CA ASP A 540 -10.33 9.48 19.57
C ASP A 540 -11.39 8.38 19.43
N ALA A 541 -11.44 7.48 20.42
CA ALA A 541 -12.30 6.30 20.42
C ALA A 541 -13.80 6.54 20.69
N GLY A 542 -14.21 7.79 20.89
CA GLY A 542 -15.53 8.11 21.46
C GLY A 542 -16.71 8.26 20.50
N SER A 543 -16.51 8.40 19.17
CA SER A 543 -17.61 8.87 18.30
C SER A 543 -18.52 7.80 17.67
N GLY A 544 -18.13 6.52 17.69
CA GLY A 544 -18.92 5.39 17.14
C GLY A 544 -19.19 5.40 15.62
N ALA A 545 -18.96 6.52 14.93
CA ALA A 545 -19.25 6.70 13.50
C ALA A 545 -18.07 6.30 12.58
N GLN A 546 -16.91 6.01 13.15
CA GLN A 546 -15.67 5.69 12.41
C GLN A 546 -15.50 4.19 12.27
N ILE A 547 -15.16 3.74 11.05
CA ILE A 547 -14.82 2.34 10.78
C ILE A 547 -13.33 2.27 10.50
N TYR A 548 -12.62 1.45 11.27
CA TYR A 548 -11.18 1.23 11.11
C TYR A 548 -10.91 -0.10 10.42
N ASP A 549 -9.82 -0.14 9.67
CA ASP A 549 -9.19 -1.38 9.26
C ASP A 549 -8.40 -1.94 10.46
N GLN A 550 -9.06 -2.76 11.30
CA GLN A 550 -8.54 -3.15 12.62
C GLN A 550 -7.24 -3.97 12.57
N GLN A 551 -6.97 -4.64 11.45
CA GLN A 551 -5.72 -5.39 11.23
C GLN A 551 -4.66 -4.55 10.51
N ASP A 552 -4.93 -3.27 10.25
CA ASP A 552 -4.03 -2.38 9.54
C ASP A 552 -3.54 -1.25 10.46
N ARG A 553 -2.23 -1.22 10.74
CA ARG A 553 -1.60 -0.32 11.73
C ARG A 553 -1.38 1.11 11.18
N PHE A 554 -2.41 1.68 10.56
CA PHE A 554 -2.36 3.03 9.96
C PHE A 554 -2.86 4.15 10.88
N TYR A 555 -3.63 3.81 11.93
CA TYR A 555 -4.19 4.76 12.90
C TYR A 555 -5.08 5.87 12.31
N VAL A 556 -5.53 5.71 11.07
CA VAL A 556 -6.53 6.55 10.41
C VAL A 556 -7.71 5.66 10.07
N PRO A 557 -8.95 6.08 10.36
CA PRO A 557 -10.12 5.28 10.03
C PRO A 557 -10.24 5.10 8.53
N PHE A 558 -10.80 3.96 8.13
CA PHE A 558 -11.10 3.70 6.73
C PHE A 558 -12.23 4.60 6.23
N VAL A 559 -13.26 4.87 7.05
CA VAL A 559 -14.31 5.86 6.77
C VAL A 559 -14.81 6.53 8.05
N GLY A 560 -15.53 7.65 7.91
CA GLY A 560 -16.12 8.38 9.03
C GLY A 560 -15.23 9.51 9.54
N PHE A 561 -14.65 10.32 8.65
CA PHE A 561 -13.67 11.35 9.00
C PHE A 561 -14.24 12.59 9.71
N SER A 562 -15.56 12.66 9.89
CA SER A 562 -16.20 13.79 10.55
C SER A 562 -15.70 13.92 12.00
N GLY A 563 -15.46 15.17 12.42
CA GLY A 563 -14.95 15.47 13.76
C GLY A 563 -13.44 15.25 13.95
N LEU A 564 -12.72 14.74 12.94
CA LEU A 564 -11.29 14.50 13.04
C LEU A 564 -10.47 15.73 12.65
N SER A 565 -9.52 16.06 13.52
CA SER A 565 -8.61 17.20 13.36
C SER A 565 -7.28 16.82 12.71
N ARG A 566 -6.78 15.59 12.95
CA ARG A 566 -5.48 15.11 12.47
C ARG A 566 -5.40 13.57 12.42
N PRO A 567 -4.42 12.99 11.67
CA PRO A 567 -4.16 11.57 11.70
C PRO A 567 -3.36 11.17 12.95
N GLY A 568 -3.32 9.88 13.24
CA GLY A 568 -2.58 9.31 14.36
C GLY A 568 -3.45 9.05 15.61
N PRO A 569 -2.93 8.26 16.56
CA PRO A 569 -3.64 7.94 17.81
C PRO A 569 -3.76 9.16 18.73
N GLY A 570 -4.69 9.11 19.69
CA GLY A 570 -4.65 10.01 20.84
C GLY A 570 -3.47 9.64 21.75
N ILE A 571 -2.75 10.63 22.27
CA ILE A 571 -1.58 10.40 23.13
C ILE A 571 -1.66 11.29 24.36
N GLU A 572 -1.39 10.68 25.51
CA GLU A 572 -1.32 11.34 26.81
C GLU A 572 0.08 11.16 27.39
N ILE A 573 0.63 12.23 27.96
CA ILE A 573 1.97 12.23 28.57
C ILE A 573 1.79 12.49 30.06
N TYR A 574 2.34 11.57 30.85
CA TYR A 574 2.28 11.59 32.29
C TYR A 574 3.69 11.77 32.84
N GLU A 575 3.84 12.69 33.79
CA GLU A 575 5.08 12.97 34.51
C GLU A 575 4.99 12.43 35.93
N ARG A 576 6.05 11.78 36.40
CA ARG A 576 6.11 11.22 37.74
C ARG A 576 6.09 12.35 38.78
N VAL A 577 5.25 12.21 39.80
CA VAL A 577 5.27 13.09 40.96
C VAL A 577 6.44 12.67 41.84
N GLU A 578 7.42 13.56 42.04
CA GLU A 578 8.42 13.37 43.09
C GLU A 578 7.70 13.39 44.44
N GLY A 579 7.82 12.29 45.18
CA GLY A 579 7.26 12.13 46.52
C GLY A 579 8.24 12.57 47.60
#